data_AF-A0A0J8UFH0-F1
#
_entry.id   AF-A0A0J8UFH0-F1
#
_cell.length_a   1.000
_cell.length_b   1.000
_cell.length_c   1.000
_cell.angle_alpha   90.00
_cell.angle_beta   90.00
_cell.angle_gamma   90.00
#
_symmetry.space_group_name_H-M   'P 1'
#
loop_
_entity.id
_entity.type
_entity.pdbx_description
1 polymer ?
#
loop_
_entity_poly.entity_id
_entity_poly.type
_entity_poly.pdbx_seq_one_letter_code
_entity_poly.pdbx_strand_id
1 'polypeptide(L)'
;MSTAVVVVHLTVEPGEPQLTEASRVSREGRADLWLHGEDRVRGHWDHVGAGDTAVGVARRHGLDPVTENPYAREIDAAYADERDDPRWIVTFEIEEP
;
A
#
# COMPACT_ATOMS: atom_id res chain seq x y z
N MET A 1 -5.93 21.21 3.03
CA MET A 1 -6.33 19.82 3.31
C MET A 1 -6.52 19.13 1.98
N SER A 2 -5.77 18.05 1.77
CA SER A 2 -5.74 17.29 0.52
C SER A 2 -5.89 15.79 0.82
N THR A 3 -6.19 15.00 -0.21
CA THR A 3 -6.31 13.54 -0.08
C THR A 3 -5.29 12.88 -0.98
N ALA A 4 -4.65 11.83 -0.48
CA ALA A 4 -3.77 10.96 -1.26
C ALA A 4 -4.37 9.56 -1.34
N VAL A 5 -4.53 9.06 -2.57
CA VAL A 5 -4.92 7.67 -2.83
C VAL A 5 -3.65 6.92 -3.25
N VAL A 6 -3.30 5.91 -2.46
CA VAL A 6 -2.15 5.03 -2.70
C VAL A 6 -2.66 3.62 -2.93
N VAL A 7 -2.28 3.02 -4.05
CA VAL A 7 -2.59 1.64 -4.38
C VAL A 7 -1.37 0.78 -4.09
N VAL A 8 -1.53 -0.23 -3.24
CA VAL A 8 -0.49 -1.22 -2.96
C VAL A 8 -0.87 -2.52 -3.65
N HIS A 9 -0.01 -2.95 -4.56
CA HIS A 9 -0.15 -4.21 -5.28
C HIS A 9 0.55 -5.31 -4.51
N LEU A 10 -0.19 -6.38 -4.26
CA LEU A 10 0.29 -7.56 -3.57
C LEU A 10 0.49 -8.69 -4.58
N THR A 11 1.43 -9.56 -4.29
CA THR A 11 1.68 -10.77 -5.06
C THR A 11 1.61 -11.95 -4.12
N VAL A 12 0.79 -12.95 -4.46
CA VAL A 12 0.71 -14.20 -3.69
C VAL A 12 1.97 -15.03 -3.93
N GLU A 13 2.58 -15.53 -2.85
CA GLU A 13 3.79 -16.33 -2.97
C GLU A 13 3.48 -17.70 -3.62
N PRO A 14 4.21 -18.11 -4.67
CA PRO A 14 4.03 -19.42 -5.28
C PRO A 14 4.32 -20.55 -4.28
N GLY A 15 3.34 -21.42 -4.05
CA GLY A 15 3.46 -22.55 -3.12
C GLY A 15 3.07 -22.22 -1.68
N GLU A 16 2.89 -20.94 -1.34
CA GLU A 16 2.43 -20.47 -0.04
C GLU A 16 1.27 -19.47 -0.23
N PRO A 17 0.08 -19.93 -0.67
CA PRO A 17 -1.04 -19.06 -1.03
C PRO A 17 -1.60 -18.21 0.12
N GLN A 18 -1.21 -18.53 1.36
CA GLN A 18 -1.51 -17.78 2.57
C GLN A 18 -0.57 -16.59 2.78
N LEU A 19 0.47 -16.41 1.96
CA LEU A 19 1.42 -15.31 2.05
C LEU A 19 1.29 -14.38 0.85
N THR A 20 1.41 -13.09 1.13
CA THR A 20 1.53 -12.06 0.12
C THR A 20 2.70 -11.15 0.34
N GLU A 21 3.17 -10.55 -0.74
CA GLU A 21 4.27 -9.62 -0.74
C GLU A 21 3.90 -8.37 -1.54
N ALA A 22 4.13 -7.20 -0.96
CA ALA A 22 3.95 -5.95 -1.71
C ALA A 22 5.05 -5.81 -2.77
N SER A 23 4.65 -5.68 -4.03
CA SER A 23 5.57 -5.65 -5.17
C SER A 23 5.59 -4.31 -5.89
N ARG A 24 4.52 -3.52 -5.76
CA ARG A 24 4.39 -2.21 -6.40
C ARG A 24 3.50 -1.27 -5.60
N VAL A 25 3.85 0.02 -5.62
CA VAL A 25 3.07 1.11 -5.05
C VAL A 25 2.78 2.14 -6.12
N SER A 26 1.52 2.48 -6.32
CA SER A 26 1.06 3.50 -7.26
C SER A 26 0.37 4.63 -6.51
N ARG A 27 0.59 5.88 -6.94
CA ARG A 27 -0.08 7.05 -6.38
C ARG A 27 -0.45 8.00 -7.51
N GLU A 28 -1.64 8.59 -7.42
CA GLU A 28 -2.08 9.58 -8.39
C GLU A 28 -1.07 10.73 -8.54
N GLY A 29 -0.76 11.07 -9.79
CA GLY A 29 0.21 12.12 -10.13
C GLY A 29 1.68 11.74 -9.92
N ARG A 30 2.00 10.49 -9.58
CA ARG A 30 3.38 9.99 -9.46
C ARG A 30 3.59 8.74 -10.33
N ALA A 31 4.86 8.47 -10.67
CA ALA A 31 5.22 7.22 -11.32
C ALA A 31 5.12 6.05 -10.32
N ASP A 32 4.76 4.87 -10.83
CA ASP A 32 4.76 3.63 -10.05
C ASP A 32 6.14 3.35 -9.48
N LEU A 33 6.17 2.94 -8.22
CA LEU A 33 7.36 2.45 -7.55
C LEU A 33 7.32 0.92 -7.47
N TRP A 34 8.34 0.26 -8.02
CA TRP A 34 8.52 -1.17 -7.93
C TRP A 34 9.41 -1.52 -6.72
N LEU A 35 8.93 -2.43 -5.87
CA LEU A 35 9.64 -2.85 -4.65
C LEU A 35 10.51 -4.07 -4.92
N HIS A 36 11.75 -4.04 -4.41
CA HIS A 36 12.75 -5.08 -4.63
C HIS A 36 13.50 -5.42 -3.34
N GLY A 37 13.95 -6.67 -3.21
CA GLY A 37 14.78 -7.10 -2.08
C GLY A 37 14.12 -6.82 -0.73
N GLU A 38 14.79 -6.05 0.11
CA GLU A 38 14.37 -5.74 1.49
C GLU A 38 13.17 -4.79 1.57
N ASP A 39 12.81 -4.10 0.48
CA ASP A 39 11.62 -3.23 0.43
C ASP A 39 10.32 -4.03 0.32
N ARG A 40 10.42 -5.30 -0.07
CA ARG A 40 9.28 -6.20 -0.16
C ARG A 40 8.85 -6.63 1.25
N VAL A 41 7.65 -6.20 1.64
CA VAL A 41 7.06 -6.56 2.93
C VAL A 41 6.13 -7.74 2.74
N ARG A 42 6.39 -8.81 3.50
CA ARG A 42 5.53 -10.00 3.55
C ARG A 42 4.41 -9.80 4.57
N GLY A 43 3.21 -10.20 4.19
CA GLY A 43 2.02 -10.24 5.01
C GLY A 43 1.28 -11.56 4.85
N HIS A 44 0.30 -11.81 5.71
CA HIS A 44 -0.64 -12.91 5.50
C HIS A 44 -1.74 -12.50 4.52
N TRP A 45 -2.12 -13.43 3.67
CA TRP A 45 -3.25 -13.32 2.74
C TRP A 45 -4.58 -13.55 3.44
N ASP A 46 -4.84 -12.76 4.48
CA ASP A 46 -6.15 -12.56 5.07
C ASP A 46 -6.48 -11.07 5.04
N HIS A 47 -7.77 -10.74 5.09
CA HIS A 47 -8.21 -9.35 4.86
C HIS A 47 -7.60 -8.37 5.86
N VAL A 48 -7.37 -8.78 7.11
CA VAL A 48 -6.82 -7.89 8.14
C VAL A 48 -5.32 -7.73 7.94
N GLY A 49 -4.57 -8.84 7.86
CA GLY A 49 -3.12 -8.82 7.74
C GLY A 49 -2.61 -8.22 6.43
N ALA A 50 -3.32 -8.46 5.31
CA ALA A 50 -2.98 -7.85 4.03
C ALA A 50 -3.27 -6.33 4.04
N GLY A 51 -4.36 -5.90 4.68
CA GLY A 51 -4.70 -4.50 4.87
C GLY A 51 -3.65 -3.75 5.69
N ASP A 52 -3.29 -4.28 6.87
CA ASP A 52 -2.26 -3.69 7.74
C ASP A 52 -0.90 -3.59 7.03
N THR A 53 -0.53 -4.64 6.28
CA THR A 53 0.70 -4.66 5.47
C THR A 53 0.67 -3.56 4.40
N ALA A 54 -0.45 -3.44 3.68
CA ALA A 54 -0.63 -2.42 2.66
C ALA A 54 -0.54 -1.00 3.24
N VAL A 55 -1.16 -0.74 4.38
CA VAL A 55 -1.06 0.55 5.09
C VAL A 55 0.39 0.90 5.43
N GLY A 56 1.12 -0.06 6.02
CA GLY A 56 2.53 0.14 6.37
C GLY A 56 3.42 0.45 5.16
N VAL A 57 3.20 -0.28 4.06
CA VAL A 57 3.91 -0.05 2.79
C VAL A 57 3.53 1.30 2.18
N ALA A 58 2.25 1.66 2.16
CA ALA A 58 1.79 2.93 1.63
C ALA A 58 2.39 4.13 2.39
N ARG A 59 2.48 4.05 3.73
CA ARG A 59 3.14 5.09 4.53
C ARG A 59 4.64 5.20 4.23
N ARG A 60 5.32 4.07 4.06
CA ARG A 60 6.78 4.05 3.85
C ARG A 60 7.19 4.49 2.44
N HIS A 61 6.39 4.14 1.43
CA HIS A 61 6.80 4.23 0.03
C HIS A 61 5.85 5.07 -0.85
N GLY A 62 4.57 5.21 -0.46
CA GLY A 62 3.57 5.95 -1.24
C GLY A 62 3.47 7.43 -0.91
N LEU A 63 3.85 7.82 0.31
CA LEU A 63 3.81 9.19 0.79
C LEU A 63 5.20 9.82 0.80
N ASP A 64 5.28 11.11 0.51
CA ASP A 64 6.52 11.87 0.70
C ASP A 64 6.87 11.88 2.20
N PRO A 65 8.07 11.41 2.59
CA PRO A 65 8.41 11.21 3.99
C PRO A 65 8.55 12.53 4.77
N VAL A 66 8.72 13.66 4.10
CA VAL A 66 8.96 14.96 4.72
C VAL A 66 7.69 15.81 4.75
N THR A 67 6.95 15.83 3.65
CA THR A 67 5.87 16.80 3.41
C THR A 67 4.47 16.20 3.51
N GLU A 68 4.31 14.87 3.45
CA GLU A 68 3.01 14.21 3.47
C GLU A 68 2.87 13.30 4.68
N ASN A 69 3.82 12.38 4.88
CA ASN A 69 3.70 11.32 5.90
C ASN A 69 3.49 11.85 7.34
N PRO A 70 4.20 12.91 7.81
CA PRO A 70 3.97 13.46 9.15
C PRO A 70 2.56 14.03 9.36
N TYR A 71 1.87 14.35 8.28
CA TYR A 71 0.56 15.00 8.25
C TYR A 71 -0.56 14.09 7.76
N ALA A 72 -0.23 12.83 7.45
CA ALA A 72 -1.15 11.88 6.83
C ALA A 72 -1.88 11.03 7.87
N ARG A 73 -3.20 11.17 7.89
CA ARG A 73 -4.12 10.32 8.62
C ARG A 73 -4.75 9.32 7.66
N GLU A 74 -4.61 8.04 7.97
CA GLU A 74 -5.34 7.00 7.24
C GLU A 74 -6.83 7.16 7.53
N ILE A 75 -7.66 7.13 6.49
CA ILE A 75 -9.11 7.23 6.61
C ILE A 75 -9.84 6.04 6.02
N ASP A 76 -9.20 5.26 5.14
CA ASP A 76 -9.76 4.05 4.57
C ASP A 76 -8.66 3.12 4.04
N ALA A 77 -8.91 1.81 4.11
CA ALA A 77 -8.11 0.76 3.49
C ALA A 77 -9.06 -0.31 2.95
N ALA A 78 -9.17 -0.39 1.63
CA ALA A 78 -10.14 -1.26 0.96
C ALA A 78 -9.44 -2.23 0.00
N TYR A 79 -9.86 -3.50 0.06
CA TYR A 79 -9.43 -4.50 -0.90
C TYR A 79 -10.20 -4.32 -2.22
N ALA A 80 -9.48 -4.18 -3.33
CA ALA A 80 -10.08 -4.25 -4.65
C ALA A 80 -9.94 -5.68 -5.18
N ASP A 81 -11.08 -6.33 -5.36
CA ASP A 81 -11.20 -7.72 -5.79
C ASP A 81 -10.81 -7.90 -7.27
N GLU A 82 -9.51 -7.87 -7.53
CA GLU A 82 -8.92 -8.18 -8.82
C GLU A 82 -8.22 -9.53 -8.76
N ARG A 83 -8.73 -10.48 -9.56
CA ARG A 83 -8.33 -11.89 -9.51
C ARG A 83 -6.86 -12.15 -9.89
N ASP A 84 -6.29 -11.30 -10.74
CA ASP A 84 -4.94 -11.49 -11.30
C ASP A 84 -3.91 -10.45 -10.81
N ASP A 85 -4.37 -9.38 -10.14
CA ASP A 85 -3.54 -8.30 -9.57
C ASP A 85 -4.15 -7.82 -8.24
N PRO A 86 -4.08 -8.64 -7.18
CA PRO A 86 -4.69 -8.30 -5.92
C PRO A 86 -4.10 -6.99 -5.37
N ARG A 87 -4.99 -6.04 -5.06
CA ARG A 87 -4.56 -4.70 -4.66
C ARG A 87 -5.37 -4.14 -3.51
N TRP A 88 -4.70 -3.33 -2.70
CA TRP A 88 -5.28 -2.55 -1.63
C TRP A 88 -5.25 -1.07 -1.99
N ILE A 89 -6.40 -0.42 -1.86
CA ILE A 89 -6.54 1.02 -2.03
C ILE A 89 -6.50 1.62 -0.63
N VAL A 90 -5.42 2.34 -0.33
CA VAL A 90 -5.22 3.02 0.95
C VAL A 90 -5.41 4.52 0.74
N THR A 91 -6.33 5.11 1.50
CA THR A 91 -6.67 6.52 1.39
C THR A 91 -6.18 7.27 2.63
N PHE A 92 -5.41 8.33 2.39
CA PHE A 92 -4.94 9.23 3.43
C PHE A 92 -5.53 10.63 3.25
N GLU A 93 -5.96 11.21 4.36
CA GLU A 93 -6.19 12.65 4.49
C GLU A 93 -4.89 13.31 4.95
N ILE A 94 -4.49 14.40 4.29
CA ILE A 94 -3.27 15.15 4.58
C ILE A 94 -3.65 16.53 5.10
N GLU A 95 -3.31 16.78 6.36
CA GLU A 95 -3.46 18.08 7.01
C GLU A 95 -2.18 18.89 6.80
N GLU A 96 -2.12 19.66 5.71
CA GLU A 96 -1.01 20.59 5.48
C GLU A 96 -0.78 21.50 6.72
N PRO A 97 0.48 21.77 7.09
CA PRO A 97 0.83 22.60 8.25
C PRO A 97 0.37 24.06 8.13
#